data_AF-A0A3Q2CUY9-F1
#
_entry.id   AF-A0A3Q2CUY9-F1
#
_cell.length_a   1.000
_cell.length_b   1.000
_cell.length_c   1.000
_cell.angle_alpha   90.00
_cell.angle_beta   90.00
_cell.angle_gamma   90.00
#
_symmetry.space_group_name_H-M   'P 1'
#
loop_
_entity.id
_entity.type
_entity.pdbx_description
1 polymer ?
#
loop_
_entity_poly.entity_id
_entity_poly.type
_entity_poly.pdbx_seq_one_letter_code
_entity_poly.pdbx_strand_id
1 'polypeptide(L)'
;MQFMLLNRMADVKACFSMSGNPPPPEVINHQRPGRVTNQLLYLQKVVMKAQWKHQYSWPFRQPVDAVALGLPDYYKIITYPMDLSTIKRRLENRYYWEASECVKDFKAMFSNCYMYNKPGDDIVFMAQTLEKAFLQKLSQMPKDEVIATTSSLEPEKVKKNNTGGGKTADMAIPTTSVCPNPEVTPDEDPSKACLLLSRTSGKRPIKPPKKDLADFEHKRVKMTEQLRYCSNILKEMLSKRHYAYAWPFYTPVDAEALGLHDYHDIIKQPMDLSTIKVKLLKKSKRT
;
A
#
# COMPACT_ATOMS: atom_id res chain seq x y z
N MET A 1 -6.36 -25.39 48.45
CA MET A 1 -6.63 -24.06 47.89
C MET A 1 -7.87 -24.15 47.00
N GLN A 2 -9.04 -23.93 47.60
CA GLN A 2 -10.30 -23.70 46.86
C GLN A 2 -10.43 -22.17 46.63
N PHE A 3 -11.42 -21.74 45.82
CA PHE A 3 -11.76 -20.35 45.48
C PHE A 3 -10.78 -19.58 44.56
N MET A 4 -11.25 -19.32 43.33
CA MET A 4 -11.20 -18.03 42.58
C MET A 4 -11.33 -18.25 41.05
N LEU A 5 -12.29 -19.09 40.62
CA LEU A 5 -12.61 -19.25 39.18
C LEU A 5 -14.12 -19.42 38.92
N LEU A 6 -14.94 -18.80 39.77
CA LEU A 6 -16.40 -18.72 39.61
C LEU A 6 -16.87 -17.27 39.84
N ASN A 7 -16.66 -16.39 38.85
CA ASN A 7 -17.35 -15.10 38.75
C ASN A 7 -17.07 -14.37 37.41
N ARG A 8 -17.83 -14.73 36.36
CA ARG A 8 -18.22 -13.80 35.26
C ARG A 8 -19.32 -14.29 34.30
N MET A 9 -20.04 -15.36 34.62
CA MET A 9 -21.28 -15.75 33.92
C MET A 9 -22.52 -15.17 34.62
N ALA A 10 -22.62 -13.83 34.67
CA ALA A 10 -23.78 -13.13 35.21
C ALA A 10 -23.82 -11.65 34.77
N ASP A 11 -24.01 -11.39 33.47
CA ASP A 11 -24.58 -10.12 33.01
C ASP A 11 -25.28 -10.32 31.65
N VAL A 12 -26.53 -10.81 31.71
CA VAL A 12 -27.32 -11.19 30.53
C VAL A 12 -27.92 -9.94 29.88
N LYS A 13 -27.10 -9.19 29.15
CA LYS A 13 -27.58 -8.09 28.31
C LYS A 13 -28.23 -8.63 27.04
N ALA A 14 -29.56 -8.72 27.10
CA ALA A 14 -30.53 -8.75 26.00
C ALA A 14 -30.04 -9.29 24.65
N CYS A 15 -30.50 -10.49 24.29
CA CYS A 15 -30.39 -11.01 22.92
C CYS A 15 -31.25 -10.20 21.94
N PHE A 16 -30.77 -9.02 21.55
CA PHE A 16 -31.22 -8.39 20.31
C PHE A 16 -30.90 -9.33 19.15
N SER A 17 -31.93 -9.68 18.38
CA SER A 17 -31.77 -10.35 17.08
C SER A 17 -31.17 -9.36 16.08
N MET A 18 -29.86 -9.16 16.16
CA MET A 18 -29.11 -8.32 15.22
C MET A 18 -29.11 -9.00 13.85
N SER A 19 -30.00 -8.56 12.98
CA SER A 19 -30.17 -9.06 11.60
C SER A 19 -29.09 -8.49 10.66
N GLY A 20 -27.84 -8.47 11.11
CA GLY A 20 -26.74 -7.78 10.45
C GLY A 20 -25.40 -8.09 11.10
N ASN A 21 -24.31 -7.90 10.36
CA ASN A 21 -22.96 -8.00 10.89
C ASN A 21 -22.73 -6.94 11.99
N PRO A 22 -21.97 -7.23 13.06
CA PRO A 22 -21.59 -6.23 14.05
C PRO A 22 -20.68 -5.15 13.43
N PRO A 23 -20.54 -3.99 14.08
CA PRO A 23 -19.58 -2.98 13.64
C PRO A 23 -18.15 -3.57 13.59
N PRO A 24 -17.32 -3.17 12.60
CA PRO A 24 -15.96 -3.66 12.48
C PRO A 24 -15.12 -3.24 13.70
N PRO A 25 -14.11 -4.02 14.11
CA PRO A 25 -13.36 -3.73 15.33
C PRO A 25 -12.67 -2.36 15.27
N GLU A 26 -12.59 -1.68 16.43
CA GLU A 26 -11.98 -0.37 16.55
C GLU A 26 -10.54 -0.36 16.01
N VAL A 27 -10.17 0.70 15.28
CA VAL A 27 -8.81 0.88 14.73
C VAL A 27 -8.12 2.15 15.22
N ILE A 28 -8.75 2.91 16.12
CA ILE A 28 -8.19 4.06 16.83
C ILE A 28 -8.55 3.85 18.30
N ASN A 29 -7.61 4.10 19.21
CA ASN A 29 -7.86 4.08 20.65
C ASN A 29 -7.76 5.54 21.15
N HIS A 30 -8.87 6.10 21.61
CA HIS A 30 -8.95 7.49 22.03
C HIS A 30 -8.51 7.71 23.47
N GLN A 31 -8.48 6.64 24.28
CA GLN A 31 -8.21 6.65 25.71
C GLN A 31 -6.73 6.37 26.02
N ARG A 32 -6.04 5.61 25.17
CA ARG A 32 -4.62 5.26 25.28
C ARG A 32 -3.96 5.35 23.89
N PRO A 33 -3.22 6.44 23.58
CA PRO A 33 -2.47 6.53 22.34
C PRO A 33 -1.38 5.46 22.31
N GLY A 34 -1.29 4.70 21.21
CA GLY A 34 -0.28 3.66 21.05
C GLY A 34 1.12 4.19 20.77
N ARG A 35 2.10 3.28 20.80
CA ARG A 35 3.52 3.61 20.65
C ARG A 35 3.98 3.42 19.20
N VAL A 36 5.23 3.83 18.94
CA VAL A 36 6.00 3.36 17.78
C VAL A 36 7.27 2.74 18.32
N THR A 37 7.44 1.44 18.08
CA THR A 37 8.57 0.63 18.57
C THR A 37 9.26 -0.06 17.40
N ASN A 38 10.48 -0.56 17.63
CA ASN A 38 11.17 -1.41 16.66
C ASN A 38 10.32 -2.63 16.23
N GLN A 39 9.63 -3.28 17.17
CA GLN A 39 8.79 -4.45 16.90
C GLN A 39 7.48 -4.10 16.19
N LEU A 40 6.76 -3.04 16.59
CA LEU A 40 5.56 -2.58 15.88
C LEU A 40 5.90 -2.13 14.44
N LEU A 41 7.04 -1.47 14.24
CA LEU A 41 7.54 -1.15 12.90
C LEU A 41 7.93 -2.41 12.10
N TYR A 42 8.48 -3.45 12.74
CA TYR A 42 8.76 -4.74 12.10
C TYR A 42 7.46 -5.45 11.67
N LEU A 43 6.47 -5.51 12.56
CA LEU A 43 5.15 -6.06 12.28
C LEU A 43 4.50 -5.34 11.09
N GLN A 44 4.50 -4.00 11.07
CA GLN A 44 3.94 -3.22 9.97
C GLN A 44 4.74 -3.34 8.65
N LYS A 45 6.08 -3.27 8.70
CA LYS A 45 6.90 -3.17 7.50
C LYS A 45 7.28 -4.52 6.89
N VAL A 46 7.34 -5.58 7.69
CA VAL A 46 7.77 -6.93 7.28
C VAL A 46 6.60 -7.91 7.34
N VAL A 47 6.04 -8.16 8.54
CA VAL A 47 5.05 -9.24 8.75
C VAL A 47 3.76 -8.96 7.99
N MET A 48 3.11 -7.82 8.26
CA MET A 48 1.88 -7.37 7.62
C MET A 48 2.00 -7.31 6.08
N LYS A 49 3.14 -6.86 5.55
CA LYS A 49 3.39 -6.81 4.10
C LYS A 49 3.59 -8.20 3.47
N ALA A 50 4.23 -9.13 4.18
CA ALA A 50 4.38 -10.51 3.72
C ALA A 50 3.02 -11.23 3.74
N GLN A 51 2.28 -11.10 4.84
CA GLN A 51 0.94 -11.66 5.02
C GLN A 51 -0.04 -11.17 3.95
N TRP A 52 -0.15 -9.85 3.73
CA TRP A 52 -1.07 -9.28 2.72
C TRP A 52 -0.75 -9.73 1.28
N LYS A 53 0.52 -9.98 0.97
CA LYS A 53 0.97 -10.48 -0.33
C LYS A 53 0.84 -12.00 -0.50
N HIS A 54 0.61 -12.76 0.58
CA HIS A 54 0.52 -14.21 0.51
C HIS A 54 -0.71 -14.63 -0.31
N GLN A 55 -0.57 -15.65 -1.16
CA GLN A 55 -1.63 -16.11 -2.06
C GLN A 55 -2.92 -16.47 -1.31
N TYR A 56 -2.80 -17.17 -0.18
CA TYR A 56 -3.93 -17.58 0.66
C TYR A 56 -4.42 -16.52 1.66
N SER A 57 -3.94 -15.27 1.56
CA SER A 57 -4.41 -14.20 2.46
C SER A 57 -5.82 -13.71 2.16
N TRP A 58 -6.34 -13.94 0.95
CA TRP A 58 -7.54 -13.26 0.45
C TRP A 58 -8.81 -13.41 1.31
N PRO A 59 -9.13 -14.57 1.95
CA PRO A 59 -10.32 -14.67 2.79
C PRO A 59 -10.18 -13.85 4.08
N PHE A 60 -8.96 -13.74 4.59
CA PHE A 60 -8.62 -13.05 5.84
C PHE A 60 -8.38 -11.55 5.65
N ARG A 61 -8.58 -11.01 4.43
CA ARG A 61 -8.30 -9.59 4.13
C ARG A 61 -9.33 -8.62 4.68
N GLN A 62 -10.56 -9.05 4.94
CA GLN A 62 -11.68 -8.22 5.38
C GLN A 62 -12.42 -8.91 6.53
N PRO A 63 -13.24 -8.19 7.32
CA PRO A 63 -14.19 -8.82 8.24
C PRO A 63 -15.10 -9.83 7.51
N VAL A 64 -15.46 -10.91 8.20
CA VAL A 64 -16.36 -11.94 7.65
C VAL A 64 -17.77 -11.38 7.52
N ASP A 65 -18.29 -11.29 6.30
CA ASP A 65 -19.70 -10.96 6.08
C ASP A 65 -20.56 -12.21 6.29
N ALA A 66 -20.98 -12.42 7.54
CA ALA A 66 -21.78 -13.57 7.94
C ALA A 66 -23.19 -13.55 7.33
N VAL A 67 -23.71 -12.38 6.95
CA VAL A 67 -24.99 -12.27 6.24
C VAL A 67 -24.84 -12.71 4.80
N ALA A 68 -23.86 -12.16 4.06
CA ALA A 68 -23.63 -12.51 2.66
C ALA A 68 -23.16 -13.95 2.45
N LEU A 69 -22.49 -14.55 3.45
CA LEU A 69 -22.05 -15.95 3.43
C LEU A 69 -23.09 -16.93 4.00
N GLY A 70 -24.23 -16.46 4.53
CA GLY A 70 -25.28 -17.33 5.08
C GLY A 70 -24.88 -18.06 6.37
N LEU A 71 -24.13 -17.40 7.26
CA LEU A 71 -23.54 -17.94 8.49
C LEU A 71 -24.23 -17.38 9.76
N PRO A 72 -25.49 -17.76 10.07
CA PRO A 72 -26.34 -17.11 11.07
C PRO A 72 -25.88 -17.27 12.54
N ASP A 73 -24.80 -18.03 12.78
CA ASP A 73 -24.21 -18.31 14.08
C ASP A 73 -22.76 -17.79 14.23
N TYR A 74 -22.12 -17.32 13.14
CA TYR A 74 -20.70 -16.95 13.15
C TYR A 74 -20.35 -15.97 14.28
N TYR A 75 -21.09 -14.87 14.41
CA TYR A 75 -20.88 -13.86 15.46
C TYR A 75 -21.45 -14.24 16.84
N LYS A 76 -22.10 -15.41 16.98
CA LYS A 76 -22.48 -16.00 18.28
C LYS A 76 -21.35 -16.87 18.83
N ILE A 77 -20.56 -17.48 17.94
CA ILE A 77 -19.39 -18.32 18.26
C ILE A 77 -18.12 -17.45 18.35
N ILE A 78 -17.87 -16.63 17.33
CA ILE A 78 -16.69 -15.76 17.21
C ILE A 78 -16.95 -14.41 17.88
N THR A 79 -16.62 -14.34 19.18
CA THR A 79 -16.82 -13.16 20.04
C THR A 79 -15.74 -12.08 19.90
N TYR A 80 -14.59 -12.39 19.29
CA TYR A 80 -13.54 -11.42 18.98
C TYR A 80 -13.11 -11.50 17.50
N PRO A 81 -13.95 -11.02 16.55
CA PRO A 81 -13.64 -11.06 15.14
C PRO A 81 -12.41 -10.21 14.80
N MET A 82 -11.56 -10.70 13.90
CA MET A 82 -10.31 -10.04 13.53
C MET A 82 -9.90 -10.40 12.10
N ASP A 83 -9.32 -9.44 11.38
CA ASP A 83 -8.92 -9.56 9.98
C ASP A 83 -7.66 -8.72 9.66
N LEU A 84 -7.00 -9.03 8.54
CA LEU A 84 -5.76 -8.39 8.11
C LEU A 84 -5.90 -6.88 7.84
N SER A 85 -7.07 -6.37 7.41
CA SER A 85 -7.25 -4.93 7.18
C SER A 85 -7.47 -4.16 8.48
N THR A 86 -8.16 -4.75 9.46
CA THR A 86 -8.26 -4.21 10.82
C THR A 86 -6.88 -4.15 11.48
N ILE A 87 -6.09 -5.23 11.44
CA ILE A 87 -4.71 -5.25 11.97
C ILE A 87 -3.83 -4.21 11.26
N LYS A 88 -3.91 -4.13 9.92
CA LYS A 88 -3.20 -3.12 9.12
C LYS A 88 -3.55 -1.70 9.56
N ARG A 89 -4.84 -1.38 9.67
CA ARG A 89 -5.34 -0.07 10.12
C ARG A 89 -4.92 0.25 11.55
N ARG A 90 -4.95 -0.73 12.47
CA ARG A 90 -4.45 -0.60 13.85
C ARG A 90 -2.96 -0.25 13.90
N LEU A 91 -2.13 -0.89 13.06
CA LEU A 91 -0.70 -0.55 12.93
C LEU A 91 -0.48 0.85 12.32
N GLU A 92 -1.25 1.24 11.31
CA GLU A 92 -1.15 2.56 10.65
C GLU A 92 -1.59 3.71 11.57
N ASN A 93 -2.63 3.50 12.37
CA ASN A 93 -3.20 4.49 13.29
C ASN A 93 -2.52 4.55 14.66
N ARG A 94 -1.49 3.73 14.94
CA ARG A 94 -0.85 3.60 16.26
C ARG A 94 -1.86 3.21 17.36
N TYR A 95 -2.66 2.18 17.11
CA TYR A 95 -3.61 1.61 18.09
C TYR A 95 -2.89 0.83 19.21
N TYR A 96 -1.84 0.09 18.85
CA TYR A 96 -1.11 -0.80 19.75
C TYR A 96 -0.11 -0.05 20.63
N TRP A 97 -0.03 -0.42 21.89
CA TRP A 97 0.97 0.06 22.85
C TRP A 97 2.28 -0.72 22.78
N GLU A 98 2.19 -2.01 22.43
CA GLU A 98 3.31 -2.94 22.34
C GLU A 98 3.02 -4.02 21.29
N ALA A 99 4.05 -4.69 20.81
CA ALA A 99 3.95 -5.69 19.75
C ALA A 99 3.12 -6.93 20.14
N SER A 100 3.05 -7.26 21.44
CA SER A 100 2.27 -8.39 21.96
C SER A 100 0.78 -8.30 21.59
N GLU A 101 0.22 -7.09 21.61
CA GLU A 101 -1.19 -6.82 21.31
C GLU A 101 -1.50 -7.08 19.83
N CYS A 102 -0.59 -6.68 18.92
CA CYS A 102 -0.72 -6.95 17.49
C CYS A 102 -0.52 -8.44 17.16
N VAL A 103 0.43 -9.12 17.83
CA VAL A 103 0.62 -10.57 17.71
C VAL A 103 -0.61 -11.33 18.23
N LYS A 104 -1.29 -10.83 19.27
CA LYS A 104 -2.55 -11.39 19.77
C LYS A 104 -3.68 -11.28 18.73
N ASP A 105 -3.81 -10.16 18.04
CA ASP A 105 -4.81 -10.00 16.97
C ASP A 105 -4.55 -10.95 15.79
N PHE A 106 -3.30 -11.08 15.33
CA PHE A 106 -2.93 -12.08 14.31
C PHE A 106 -3.30 -13.49 14.74
N LYS A 107 -3.00 -13.87 16.00
CA LYS A 107 -3.39 -15.18 16.54
C LYS A 107 -4.90 -15.35 16.66
N ALA A 108 -5.65 -14.31 17.04
CA ALA A 108 -7.11 -14.36 17.10
C ALA A 108 -7.71 -14.63 15.72
N MET A 109 -7.22 -13.99 14.66
CA MET A 109 -7.64 -14.22 13.28
C MET A 109 -7.50 -15.70 12.86
N PHE A 110 -6.37 -16.36 13.18
CA PHE A 110 -6.18 -17.79 12.92
C PHE A 110 -7.05 -18.67 13.83
N SER A 111 -7.07 -18.42 15.14
CA SER A 111 -7.87 -19.17 16.12
C SER A 111 -9.37 -19.14 15.81
N ASN A 112 -9.89 -18.00 15.34
CA ASN A 112 -11.28 -17.87 14.92
C ASN A 112 -11.60 -18.78 13.73
N CYS A 113 -10.67 -18.89 12.77
CA CYS A 113 -10.82 -19.82 11.64
C CYS A 113 -10.93 -21.26 12.13
N TYR A 114 -10.03 -21.69 13.02
CA TYR A 114 -10.03 -23.06 13.57
C TYR A 114 -11.18 -23.34 14.55
N MET A 115 -11.81 -22.30 15.11
CA MET A 115 -12.97 -22.43 16.01
C MET A 115 -14.30 -22.59 15.26
N TYR A 116 -14.43 -21.99 14.07
CA TYR A 116 -15.66 -22.04 13.29
C TYR A 116 -15.66 -23.11 12.18
N ASN A 117 -14.51 -23.29 11.50
CA ASN A 117 -14.39 -24.17 10.32
C ASN A 117 -13.85 -25.55 10.72
N LYS A 118 -14.14 -26.57 9.92
CA LYS A 118 -13.80 -27.97 10.24
C LYS A 118 -12.36 -28.30 9.79
N PRO A 119 -11.65 -29.17 10.53
CA PRO A 119 -10.39 -29.74 10.04
C PRO A 119 -10.61 -30.45 8.70
N GLY A 120 -9.93 -29.97 7.65
CA GLY A 120 -10.10 -30.46 6.28
C GLY A 120 -10.70 -29.44 5.32
N ASP A 121 -11.38 -28.40 5.80
CA ASP A 121 -11.86 -27.31 4.94
C ASP A 121 -10.68 -26.51 4.35
N ASP A 122 -10.75 -26.12 3.07
CA ASP A 122 -9.67 -25.37 2.39
C ASP A 122 -9.23 -24.12 3.16
N ILE A 123 -10.19 -23.42 3.79
CA ILE A 123 -9.96 -22.22 4.60
C ILE A 123 -9.05 -22.50 5.81
N VAL A 124 -9.11 -23.71 6.39
CA VAL A 124 -8.25 -24.13 7.50
C VAL A 124 -6.82 -24.42 7.00
N PHE A 125 -6.66 -25.08 5.86
CA PHE A 125 -5.35 -25.27 5.23
C PHE A 125 -4.70 -23.93 4.82
N MET A 126 -5.51 -23.01 4.29
CA MET A 126 -5.11 -21.64 3.96
C MET A 126 -4.65 -20.87 5.21
N ALA A 127 -5.40 -20.95 6.31
CA ALA A 127 -5.03 -20.36 7.60
C ALA A 127 -3.73 -20.95 8.15
N GLN A 128 -3.58 -22.29 8.21
CA GLN A 128 -2.37 -22.96 8.70
C GLN A 128 -1.12 -22.58 7.90
N THR A 129 -1.25 -22.48 6.57
CA THR A 129 -0.14 -22.06 5.69
C THR A 129 0.24 -20.60 5.93
N LEU A 130 -0.76 -19.73 6.11
CA LEU A 130 -0.57 -18.30 6.36
C LEU A 130 0.00 -18.05 7.77
N GLU A 131 -0.42 -18.82 8.78
CA GLU A 131 0.10 -18.80 10.15
C GLU A 131 1.55 -19.31 10.21
N LYS A 132 1.88 -20.38 9.49
CA LYS A 132 3.27 -20.86 9.37
C LYS A 132 4.18 -19.77 8.80
N ALA A 133 3.73 -19.04 7.78
CA ALA A 133 4.44 -17.89 7.22
C ALA A 133 4.50 -16.68 8.19
N PHE A 134 3.48 -16.47 9.02
CA PHE A 134 3.48 -15.46 10.09
C PHE A 134 4.53 -15.79 11.15
N LEU A 135 4.51 -17.01 11.70
CA LEU A 135 5.46 -17.48 12.73
C LEU A 135 6.91 -17.47 12.22
N GLN A 136 7.14 -17.86 10.95
CA GLN A 136 8.47 -17.79 10.32
C GLN A 136 9.01 -16.35 10.27
N LYS A 137 8.15 -15.34 10.12
CA LYS A 137 8.56 -13.93 10.17
C LYS A 137 8.61 -13.39 11.59
N LEU A 138 7.76 -13.85 12.50
CA LEU A 138 7.81 -13.46 13.90
C LEU A 138 9.11 -13.92 14.59
N SER A 139 9.65 -15.08 14.23
CA SER A 139 10.96 -15.56 14.73
C SER A 139 12.17 -14.77 14.20
N GLN A 140 11.97 -13.90 13.19
CA GLN A 140 12.96 -12.97 12.64
C GLN A 140 12.82 -11.55 13.24
N MET A 141 11.89 -11.33 14.18
CA MET A 141 11.69 -10.05 14.87
C MET A 141 12.75 -9.86 15.97
N PRO A 142 13.28 -8.63 16.20
CA PRO A 142 14.14 -8.35 17.34
C PRO A 142 13.44 -8.70 18.66
N LYS A 143 14.15 -9.36 19.60
CA LYS A 143 13.56 -9.88 20.84
C LYS A 143 13.11 -8.78 21.81
N ASP A 144 13.91 -7.73 21.93
CA ASP A 144 13.66 -6.61 22.85
C ASP A 144 12.79 -5.55 22.16
N GLU A 145 11.79 -5.02 22.86
CA GLU A 145 10.93 -3.96 22.35
C GLU A 145 11.38 -2.60 22.88
N VAL A 146 11.80 -1.71 21.98
CA VAL A 146 12.28 -0.36 22.29
C VAL A 146 11.51 0.69 21.48
N ILE A 147 11.25 1.84 22.10
CA ILE A 147 10.61 2.99 21.44
C ILE A 147 11.51 3.48 20.31
N ALA A 148 10.96 3.60 19.10
CA ALA A 148 11.71 3.96 17.92
C ALA A 148 11.87 5.49 17.82
N THR A 149 13.02 6.00 18.27
CA THR A 149 13.45 7.36 17.97
C THR A 149 13.69 7.51 16.46
N THR A 150 13.25 8.64 15.89
CA THR A 150 13.20 8.86 14.43
C THR A 150 14.53 9.25 13.79
N SER A 151 15.66 8.88 14.40
CA SER A 151 17.01 9.38 14.08
C SER A 151 17.99 8.33 13.51
N SER A 152 17.64 7.04 13.50
CA SER A 152 18.57 5.93 13.25
C SER A 152 18.20 5.03 12.04
N LEU A 153 17.86 5.65 10.90
CA LEU A 153 17.57 4.94 9.64
C LEU A 153 18.33 5.51 8.42
N GLU A 154 19.59 5.91 8.60
CA GLU A 154 20.54 6.14 7.50
C GLU A 154 21.64 5.07 7.54
N PRO A 155 21.89 4.32 6.44
CA PRO A 155 23.00 3.37 6.38
C PRO A 155 24.32 4.09 6.09
N GLU A 156 25.28 4.01 7.02
CA GLU A 156 26.60 4.63 6.83
C GLU A 156 27.33 4.10 5.59
N LYS A 157 27.67 5.00 4.67
CA LYS A 157 28.50 4.68 3.50
C LYS A 157 29.97 4.54 3.90
N VAL A 158 30.35 3.33 4.31
CA VAL A 158 31.77 2.95 4.43
C VAL A 158 32.44 3.11 3.07
N LYS A 159 33.27 4.16 2.93
CA LYS A 159 34.14 4.33 1.76
C LYS A 159 35.25 3.28 1.79
N LYS A 160 35.28 2.39 0.79
CA LYS A 160 36.51 1.71 0.39
C LYS A 160 36.93 2.20 -0.99
N ASN A 161 38.01 2.96 -1.03
CA ASN A 161 38.73 3.24 -2.26
C ASN A 161 39.61 2.02 -2.58
N ASN A 162 39.57 1.51 -3.82
CA ASN A 162 40.82 1.32 -4.57
C ASN A 162 40.55 1.23 -6.09
N THR A 163 41.59 1.42 -6.89
CA THR A 163 41.46 1.76 -8.31
C THR A 163 42.24 0.82 -9.22
N GLY A 164 41.59 0.38 -10.31
CA GLY A 164 42.25 0.05 -11.59
C GLY A 164 42.75 -1.38 -11.79
N GLY A 165 43.14 -1.66 -13.05
CA GLY A 165 43.69 -2.94 -13.51
C GLY A 165 42.68 -3.83 -14.23
N GLY A 166 43.09 -4.43 -15.35
CA GLY A 166 42.30 -5.40 -16.12
C GLY A 166 42.99 -5.82 -17.43
N LYS A 167 42.25 -6.61 -18.24
CA LYS A 167 42.56 -7.20 -19.58
C LYS A 167 42.99 -8.69 -19.63
N THR A 168 42.15 -9.45 -20.34
CA THR A 168 42.43 -10.44 -21.42
C THR A 168 43.18 -11.76 -21.19
N ALA A 169 42.70 -12.77 -21.96
CA ALA A 169 43.38 -13.92 -22.59
C ALA A 169 43.18 -15.34 -21.97
N ASP A 170 42.29 -16.09 -22.63
CA ASP A 170 42.43 -17.45 -23.20
C ASP A 170 43.12 -18.61 -22.43
N MET A 171 42.48 -19.79 -22.42
CA MET A 171 42.96 -20.99 -23.18
C MET A 171 41.95 -22.17 -23.20
N ALA A 172 41.74 -22.76 -24.40
CA ALA A 172 41.32 -24.15 -24.73
C ALA A 172 39.97 -24.78 -24.25
N ILE A 173 39.46 -25.68 -25.12
CA ILE A 173 38.33 -26.62 -24.93
C ILE A 173 38.83 -28.05 -25.26
N PRO A 174 38.15 -29.13 -24.83
CA PRO A 174 37.31 -29.89 -25.77
C PRO A 174 36.03 -30.53 -25.15
N THR A 175 35.07 -31.18 -25.84
CA THR A 175 34.46 -31.12 -27.20
C THR A 175 33.23 -32.09 -27.18
N THR A 176 32.35 -32.09 -28.20
CA THR A 176 31.17 -32.99 -28.43
C THR A 176 29.91 -32.74 -27.57
N SER A 177 28.66 -32.85 -28.07
CA SER A 177 28.18 -33.02 -29.46
C SER A 177 26.72 -32.58 -29.70
N VAL A 178 26.50 -31.83 -30.80
CA VAL A 178 25.38 -31.90 -31.77
C VAL A 178 23.92 -31.69 -31.31
N CYS A 179 23.28 -30.68 -31.92
CA CYS A 179 21.84 -30.59 -32.18
C CYS A 179 21.59 -30.68 -33.71
N PRO A 180 20.33 -30.85 -34.16
CA PRO A 180 19.88 -30.04 -35.30
C PRO A 180 18.43 -29.52 -35.19
N ASN A 181 18.23 -28.26 -35.59
CA ASN A 181 16.97 -27.77 -36.14
C ASN A 181 17.00 -27.86 -37.68
N PRO A 182 15.85 -27.75 -38.35
CA PRO A 182 15.76 -27.05 -39.63
C PRO A 182 14.82 -25.83 -39.55
N GLU A 183 15.04 -24.88 -40.47
CA GLU A 183 14.36 -23.58 -40.59
C GLU A 183 14.02 -23.35 -42.07
N VAL A 184 12.78 -22.96 -42.40
CA VAL A 184 12.38 -22.54 -43.75
C VAL A 184 11.25 -21.50 -43.69
N THR A 185 11.44 -20.38 -44.39
CA THR A 185 10.41 -19.48 -44.93
C THR A 185 10.54 -19.48 -46.47
N PRO A 186 9.56 -18.99 -47.27
CA PRO A 186 9.51 -17.55 -47.57
C PRO A 186 8.10 -16.94 -47.83
N ASP A 187 8.18 -15.63 -48.09
CA ASP A 187 7.26 -14.53 -48.41
C ASP A 187 6.03 -14.74 -49.35
N GLU A 188 5.04 -13.82 -49.25
CA GLU A 188 4.67 -12.81 -50.29
C GLU A 188 3.40 -11.97 -49.93
N ASP A 189 3.37 -10.68 -50.32
CA ASP A 189 2.19 -9.77 -50.38
C ASP A 189 2.40 -8.71 -51.48
N PRO A 190 1.38 -8.38 -52.29
CA PRO A 190 1.14 -6.95 -52.53
C PRO A 190 -0.31 -6.47 -52.75
N SER A 191 -0.74 -5.56 -51.86
CA SER A 191 -1.17 -4.17 -52.19
C SER A 191 -2.47 -3.82 -52.97
N LYS A 192 -3.21 -2.84 -52.41
CA LYS A 192 -3.79 -1.62 -53.06
C LYS A 192 -4.21 -0.63 -51.95
N ALA A 193 -3.61 0.57 -51.77
CA ALA A 193 -3.67 1.81 -52.59
C ALA A 193 -5.03 2.56 -52.48
N CYS A 194 -5.14 3.90 -52.40
CA CYS A 194 -4.19 5.04 -52.32
C CYS A 194 -4.90 6.20 -51.52
N LEU A 195 -4.45 7.44 -51.26
CA LEU A 195 -3.42 8.41 -51.74
C LEU A 195 -2.52 8.87 -50.55
N LEU A 196 -1.55 9.81 -50.54
CA LEU A 196 -1.19 11.09 -51.19
C LEU A 196 -2.05 12.32 -50.79
N LEU A 197 -1.54 13.54 -50.58
CA LEU A 197 -0.20 14.16 -50.77
C LEU A 197 0.43 14.56 -49.39
N SER A 198 1.75 14.62 -49.11
CA SER A 198 2.96 15.15 -49.80
C SER A 198 3.07 16.70 -49.78
N ARG A 199 4.24 17.36 -49.58
CA ARG A 199 5.66 16.92 -49.53
C ARG A 199 6.62 18.05 -49.07
N THR A 200 7.71 17.76 -48.32
CA THR A 200 9.02 18.53 -48.23
C THR A 200 9.00 20.03 -47.79
N SER A 201 10.08 20.73 -47.36
CA SER A 201 11.39 20.48 -46.70
C SER A 201 12.01 21.86 -46.30
N GLY A 202 13.12 22.09 -45.58
CA GLY A 202 14.13 21.25 -44.91
C GLY A 202 15.42 22.05 -44.54
N LYS A 203 16.48 21.37 -44.10
CA LYS A 203 17.88 21.87 -43.82
C LYS A 203 18.10 22.71 -42.52
N ARG A 204 19.40 22.91 -42.18
CA ARG A 204 19.98 23.42 -40.90
C ARG A 204 20.92 24.65 -41.17
N PRO A 205 21.75 25.17 -40.23
CA PRO A 205 21.41 26.20 -39.23
C PRO A 205 22.30 27.48 -39.32
N ILE A 206 21.87 28.63 -38.77
CA ILE A 206 22.65 29.89 -38.73
C ILE A 206 22.51 30.64 -37.38
N LYS A 207 23.57 31.36 -36.97
CA LYS A 207 23.69 32.31 -35.84
C LYS A 207 24.85 33.28 -36.14
N PRO A 208 24.96 34.47 -35.50
CA PRO A 208 23.94 35.48 -35.16
C PRO A 208 24.32 36.85 -35.81
N PRO A 209 23.69 37.97 -35.41
CA PRO A 209 24.48 38.96 -34.65
C PRO A 209 23.72 39.55 -33.43
N LYS A 210 24.41 40.39 -32.64
CA LYS A 210 23.91 40.98 -31.39
C LYS A 210 23.16 42.30 -31.60
N LYS A 211 22.27 42.63 -30.66
CA LYS A 211 22.13 43.99 -30.09
C LYS A 211 21.65 43.87 -28.64
N ASP A 212 22.17 44.74 -27.79
CA ASP A 212 22.00 44.70 -26.34
C ASP A 212 20.71 45.40 -25.88
N LEU A 213 20.16 45.01 -24.72
CA LEU A 213 19.70 45.92 -23.66
C LEU A 213 19.10 45.16 -22.46
N ALA A 214 19.26 45.77 -21.27
CA ALA A 214 18.50 45.57 -20.03
C ALA A 214 18.25 44.12 -19.54
N ASP A 215 19.10 43.71 -18.59
CA ASP A 215 18.86 42.65 -17.61
C ASP A 215 17.44 42.72 -17.00
N PHE A 216 16.72 41.60 -17.08
CA PHE A 216 15.65 41.24 -16.16
C PHE A 216 15.76 39.75 -15.80
N GLU A 217 16.73 39.43 -14.95
CA GLU A 217 16.86 38.19 -14.17
C GLU A 217 15.49 37.72 -13.66
N HIS A 218 14.85 36.82 -14.42
CA HIS A 218 13.61 36.17 -14.03
C HIS A 218 13.93 35.14 -12.95
N LYS A 219 14.15 35.64 -11.71
CA LYS A 219 14.38 34.84 -10.51
C LYS A 219 13.33 33.75 -10.43
N ARG A 220 13.72 32.53 -10.83
CA ARG A 220 12.92 31.33 -10.65
C ARG A 220 12.86 31.05 -9.16
N VAL A 221 11.84 31.61 -8.52
CA VAL A 221 11.43 31.35 -7.14
C VAL A 221 11.66 29.88 -6.85
N LYS A 222 12.63 29.59 -5.97
CA LYS A 222 13.16 28.25 -5.78
C LYS A 222 12.20 27.45 -4.91
N MET A 223 11.09 27.03 -5.54
CA MET A 223 10.08 26.11 -5.00
C MET A 223 10.75 25.10 -4.09
N THR A 224 10.38 25.10 -2.80
CA THR A 224 11.02 24.26 -1.80
C THR A 224 10.96 22.80 -2.22
N GLU A 225 11.94 22.00 -1.80
CA GLU A 225 12.04 20.60 -2.20
C GLU A 225 10.77 19.82 -1.83
N GLN A 226 10.19 20.13 -0.66
CA GLN A 226 8.92 19.60 -0.19
C GLN A 226 7.75 19.99 -1.13
N LEU A 227 7.63 21.27 -1.52
CA LEU A 227 6.56 21.70 -2.44
C LEU A 227 6.74 21.12 -3.85
N ARG A 228 7.98 20.91 -4.30
CA ARG A 228 8.30 20.24 -5.58
C ARG A 228 7.93 18.76 -5.54
N TYR A 229 8.21 18.08 -4.42
CA TYR A 229 7.82 16.70 -4.17
C TYR A 229 6.29 16.54 -4.16
N CYS A 230 5.57 17.40 -3.42
CA CYS A 230 4.10 17.44 -3.46
C CYS A 230 3.54 17.72 -4.87
N SER A 231 4.19 18.60 -5.65
CA SER A 231 3.80 18.84 -7.04
C SER A 231 3.99 17.62 -7.94
N ASN A 232 4.98 16.77 -7.67
CA ASN A 232 5.20 15.53 -8.43
C ASN A 232 4.20 14.43 -8.04
N ILE A 233 3.92 14.22 -6.74
CA ILE A 233 2.84 13.31 -6.29
C ILE A 233 1.51 13.72 -6.92
N LEU A 234 1.18 15.02 -6.93
CA LEU A 234 -0.07 15.51 -7.51
C LEU A 234 -0.17 15.27 -9.03
N LYS A 235 0.94 15.32 -9.77
CA LYS A 235 0.97 14.94 -11.20
C LYS A 235 0.78 13.43 -11.38
N GLU A 236 1.36 12.61 -10.50
CA GLU A 236 1.17 11.16 -10.54
C GLU A 236 -0.27 10.78 -10.23
N MET A 237 -0.88 11.33 -9.17
CA MET A 237 -2.28 11.07 -8.81
C MET A 237 -3.29 11.54 -9.87
N LEU A 238 -2.97 12.58 -10.64
CA LEU A 238 -3.80 13.06 -11.76
C LEU A 238 -3.53 12.31 -13.09
N SER A 239 -2.62 11.33 -13.12
CA SER A 239 -2.34 10.54 -14.31
C SER A 239 -3.41 9.49 -14.58
N LYS A 240 -3.59 9.09 -15.85
CA LYS A 240 -4.54 8.04 -16.25
C LYS A 240 -4.37 6.72 -15.48
N ARG A 241 -3.14 6.41 -15.03
CA ARG A 241 -2.80 5.24 -14.20
C ARG A 241 -3.59 5.16 -12.88
N HIS A 242 -3.97 6.30 -12.31
CA HIS A 242 -4.63 6.41 -11.01
C HIS A 242 -6.15 6.64 -11.13
N TYR A 243 -6.66 6.86 -12.35
CA TYR A 243 -8.03 7.30 -12.60
C TYR A 243 -9.08 6.42 -11.90
N ALA A 244 -8.94 5.09 -11.96
CA ALA A 244 -9.92 4.11 -11.45
C ALA A 244 -10.34 4.29 -9.98
N TYR A 245 -9.54 4.98 -9.15
CA TYR A 245 -9.87 5.30 -7.76
C TYR A 245 -9.64 6.77 -7.39
N ALA A 246 -8.83 7.51 -8.15
CA ALA A 246 -8.55 8.91 -7.87
C ALA A 246 -9.57 9.89 -8.50
N TRP A 247 -10.34 9.47 -9.50
CA TRP A 247 -11.27 10.36 -10.23
C TRP A 247 -12.28 11.13 -9.35
N PRO A 248 -12.85 10.58 -8.24
CA PRO A 248 -13.81 11.32 -7.41
C PRO A 248 -13.18 12.52 -6.69
N PHE A 249 -11.85 12.59 -6.64
CA PHE A 249 -11.09 13.66 -6.00
C PHE A 249 -10.48 14.64 -7.02
N TYR A 250 -10.74 14.49 -8.32
CA TYR A 250 -10.14 15.34 -9.36
C TYR A 250 -10.70 16.77 -9.35
N THR A 251 -11.97 16.92 -8.99
CA THR A 251 -12.74 18.17 -8.91
C THR A 251 -13.39 18.29 -7.54
N PRO A 252 -13.91 19.47 -7.14
CA PRO A 252 -14.79 19.59 -5.99
C PRO A 252 -15.96 18.59 -6.06
N VAL A 253 -16.47 18.19 -4.89
CA VAL A 253 -17.73 17.43 -4.79
C VAL A 253 -18.88 18.35 -5.19
N ASP A 254 -19.65 17.95 -6.18
CA ASP A 254 -20.91 18.60 -6.53
C ASP A 254 -21.99 18.06 -5.59
N ALA A 255 -22.24 18.79 -4.51
CA ALA A 255 -23.19 18.37 -3.47
C ALA A 255 -24.65 18.43 -3.97
N GLU A 256 -24.97 19.33 -4.91
CA GLU A 256 -26.32 19.49 -5.45
C GLU A 256 -26.64 18.34 -6.43
N ALA A 257 -25.74 18.07 -7.39
CA ALA A 257 -25.93 16.98 -8.35
C ALA A 257 -25.92 15.57 -7.72
N LEU A 258 -25.37 15.43 -6.50
CA LEU A 258 -25.34 14.18 -5.74
C LEU A 258 -26.40 14.10 -4.62
N GLY A 259 -27.22 15.14 -4.42
CA GLY A 259 -28.24 15.17 -3.35
C GLY A 259 -27.68 15.20 -1.92
N LEU A 260 -26.44 15.64 -1.74
CA LEU A 260 -25.71 15.62 -0.47
C LEU A 260 -25.99 16.90 0.34
N HIS A 261 -27.23 17.08 0.78
CA HIS A 261 -27.71 18.32 1.39
C HIS A 261 -26.93 18.75 2.65
N ASP A 262 -26.36 17.80 3.41
CA ASP A 262 -25.57 18.04 4.62
C ASP A 262 -24.05 18.16 4.37
N TYR A 263 -23.59 18.04 3.11
CA TYR A 263 -22.17 17.99 2.79
C TYR A 263 -21.39 19.20 3.29
N HIS A 264 -21.92 20.41 3.13
CA HIS A 264 -21.32 21.65 3.63
C HIS A 264 -21.60 21.91 5.12
N ASP A 265 -22.54 21.16 5.71
CA ASP A 265 -22.75 21.16 7.16
C ASP A 265 -21.72 20.32 7.91
N ILE A 266 -21.26 19.23 7.30
CA ILE A 266 -20.19 18.38 7.86
C ILE A 266 -18.80 18.86 7.40
N ILE A 267 -18.60 19.08 6.09
CA ILE A 267 -17.28 19.35 5.49
C ILE A 267 -17.05 20.86 5.35
N LYS A 268 -16.61 21.50 6.45
CA LYS A 268 -16.35 22.96 6.51
C LYS A 268 -15.16 23.46 5.69
N GLN A 269 -14.28 22.57 5.20
CA GLN A 269 -13.14 22.93 4.33
C GLN A 269 -12.97 21.90 3.19
N PRO A 270 -13.86 21.90 2.17
CA PRO A 270 -13.77 20.96 1.06
C PRO A 270 -12.46 21.14 0.27
N MET A 271 -11.94 20.03 -0.25
CA MET A 271 -10.63 19.99 -0.90
C MET A 271 -10.56 18.86 -1.93
N ASP A 272 -10.14 19.21 -3.14
CA ASP A 272 -9.90 18.32 -4.26
C ASP A 272 -8.50 18.54 -4.87
N LEU A 273 -8.07 17.63 -5.75
CA LEU A 273 -6.76 17.68 -6.40
C LEU A 273 -6.58 18.91 -7.30
N SER A 274 -7.63 19.44 -7.94
CA SER A 274 -7.53 20.69 -8.71
C SER A 274 -7.36 21.92 -7.79
N THR A 275 -8.10 21.98 -6.68
CA THR A 275 -7.92 23.03 -5.66
C THR A 275 -6.53 22.96 -5.01
N ILE A 276 -6.01 21.77 -4.73
CA ILE A 276 -4.64 21.60 -4.23
C ILE A 276 -3.62 22.09 -5.28
N LYS A 277 -3.82 21.77 -6.56
CA LYS A 277 -2.98 22.25 -7.68
C LYS A 277 -2.95 23.77 -7.73
N VAL A 278 -4.11 24.42 -7.63
CA VAL A 278 -4.24 25.89 -7.59
C VAL A 278 -3.59 26.48 -6.33
N LYS A 279 -3.77 25.86 -5.15
CA LYS A 279 -3.15 26.32 -3.89
C LYS A 279 -1.62 26.21 -3.92
N LEU A 280 -1.05 25.15 -4.48
CA LEU A 280 0.41 25.02 -4.70
C LEU A 280 0.95 26.09 -5.66
N LEU A 281 0.27 26.30 -6.80
CA LEU A 281 0.68 27.31 -7.79
C LEU A 281 0.55 28.75 -7.24
N LYS A 282 -0.47 29.04 -6.43
CA LYS A 282 -0.62 30.34 -5.74
C LYS A 282 0.46 30.54 -4.67
N LYS A 283 0.85 29.51 -3.91
CA LYS A 283 1.99 29.60 -2.97
C LYS A 283 3.30 29.89 -3.69
N SER A 284 3.56 29.24 -4.83
CA SER A 284 4.75 29.47 -5.67
C SER A 284 4.85 30.86 -6.33
N LYS A 285 3.88 31.75 -6.10
CA LYS A 285 3.86 33.16 -6.56
C LYS A 285 3.83 34.18 -5.41
N ARG A 286 3.96 33.73 -4.15
CA ARG A 286 3.89 34.58 -2.93
C ARG A 286 5.16 34.53 -2.08
N THR A 287 6.22 33.97 -2.64
CA THR A 287 7.57 33.76 -2.08
C THR A 287 8.58 34.09 -3.17
#